data_AF-A0A928YMK3-F1
#
_entry.id   AF-A0A928YMK3-F1
#
_cell.length_a   1.000
_cell.length_b   1.000
_cell.length_c   1.000
_cell.angle_alpha   90.00
_cell.angle_beta   90.00
_cell.angle_gamma   90.00
#
_symmetry.space_group_name_H-M   'P 1'
#
loop_
_entity.id
_entity.type
_entity.pdbx_description
1 polymer ?
#
loop_
_entity_poly.entity_id
_entity_poly.type
_entity_poly.pdbx_seq_one_letter_code
_entity_poly.pdbx_strand_id
1 'polypeptide(L)'
;MASISAPVLAGDLQPVAKYKAWRLFVAGEGGDKICTIIAEPAASTPKSVRRGDVFISVNHRPAQQTFYEVAVQVGYPFSAISEPFATIDSNVFKFFSGVQAHNDADESAWLYHLEDAPKMIKAMRAGSALIFKGTSARGT
;
A
#
# COMPACT_ATOMS: atom_id res chain seq x y z
N MET A 1 -9.51 4.15 -38.47
CA MET A 1 -10.29 3.90 -37.24
C MET A 1 -9.34 4.13 -36.07
N ALA A 2 -9.47 5.26 -35.38
CA ALA A 2 -8.66 5.55 -34.20
C ALA A 2 -9.39 4.96 -32.98
N SER A 3 -8.79 3.96 -32.34
CA SER A 3 -9.26 3.43 -31.07
C SER A 3 -8.98 4.48 -29.99
N ILE A 4 -10.04 5.09 -29.46
CA ILE A 4 -9.94 5.94 -28.28
C ILE A 4 -9.93 5.00 -27.09
N SER A 5 -8.75 4.71 -26.53
CA SER A 5 -8.65 4.05 -25.23
C SER A 5 -9.19 5.02 -24.19
N ALA A 6 -10.37 4.72 -23.64
CA ALA A 6 -10.90 5.46 -22.51
C ALA A 6 -9.95 5.34 -21.30
N PRO A 7 -9.78 6.40 -20.50
CA PRO A 7 -9.06 6.27 -19.24
C PRO A 7 -9.83 5.30 -18.34
N VAL A 8 -9.18 4.21 -17.93
CA VAL A 8 -9.69 3.38 -16.83
C VAL A 8 -9.56 4.23 -15.57
N LEU A 9 -10.70 4.75 -15.10
CA LEU A 9 -10.81 5.32 -13.76
C LEU A 9 -10.58 4.17 -12.78
N ALA A 10 -9.62 4.36 -11.86
CA ALA A 10 -9.22 3.36 -10.86
C ALA A 10 -10.38 2.86 -9.96
N GLY A 11 -11.55 3.51 -10.01
CA GLY A 11 -12.77 3.09 -9.30
C GLY A 11 -13.48 1.86 -9.87
N ASP A 12 -13.20 1.45 -11.12
CA ASP A 12 -13.89 0.33 -11.79
C ASP A 12 -13.05 -0.95 -11.91
N LEU A 13 -11.86 -0.98 -11.32
CA LEU A 13 -11.02 -2.19 -11.34
C LEU A 13 -11.65 -3.27 -10.44
N GLN A 14 -12.31 -4.25 -11.06
CA GLN A 14 -12.76 -5.45 -10.37
C GLN A 14 -11.58 -6.38 -10.09
N PRO A 15 -11.52 -7.03 -8.91
CA PRO A 15 -10.45 -7.97 -8.61
C PRO A 15 -10.58 -9.20 -9.51
N VAL A 16 -9.47 -9.63 -10.12
CA VAL A 16 -9.39 -10.84 -10.94
C VAL A 16 -9.35 -12.12 -10.08
N ALA A 17 -8.99 -11.99 -8.80
CA ALA A 17 -9.07 -13.08 -7.83
C ALA A 17 -9.18 -12.56 -6.40
N LYS A 18 -9.70 -13.41 -5.50
CA LYS A 18 -9.78 -13.13 -4.05
C LYS A 18 -9.24 -14.32 -3.26
N TYR A 19 -8.44 -14.05 -2.24
CA TYR A 19 -7.80 -15.03 -1.37
C TYR A 19 -7.88 -14.56 0.08
N LYS A 20 -8.87 -15.05 0.83
CA LYS A 20 -9.16 -14.59 2.20
C LYS A 20 -9.30 -13.05 2.23
N ALA A 21 -8.43 -12.36 2.97
CA ALA A 21 -8.42 -10.89 3.06
C ALA A 21 -7.82 -10.19 1.83
N TRP A 22 -7.11 -10.91 0.95
CA TRP A 22 -6.42 -10.34 -0.19
C TRP A 22 -7.27 -10.35 -1.45
N ARG A 23 -7.22 -9.25 -2.20
CA ARG A 23 -7.79 -9.14 -3.55
C ARG A 23 -6.67 -8.88 -4.53
N LEU A 24 -6.64 -9.61 -5.64
CA LEU A 24 -5.69 -9.43 -6.73
C LEU A 24 -6.33 -8.60 -7.84
N PHE A 25 -5.60 -7.58 -8.28
CA PHE A 25 -5.92 -6.73 -9.42
C PHE A 25 -4.80 -6.84 -10.44
N VAL A 26 -5.18 -6.81 -11.71
CA VAL A 26 -4.24 -6.73 -12.83
C VAL A 26 -4.72 -5.59 -13.70
N ALA A 27 -3.84 -4.63 -13.95
CA ALA A 27 -4.09 -3.50 -14.84
C ALA A 27 -3.03 -3.48 -15.94
N GLY A 28 -3.39 -2.94 -17.10
CA GLY A 28 -2.51 -2.90 -18.27
C GLY A 28 -2.25 -4.28 -18.89
N GLU A 29 -1.48 -4.28 -19.98
CA GLU A 29 -1.11 -5.47 -20.75
C GLU A 29 0.37 -5.40 -21.16
N GLY A 30 0.97 -6.55 -21.48
CA GLY A 30 2.35 -6.61 -21.96
C GLY A 30 3.36 -5.94 -21.01
N GLY A 31 4.08 -4.95 -21.53
CA GLY A 31 5.06 -4.16 -20.76
C GLY A 31 4.43 -3.30 -19.67
N ASP A 32 3.23 -2.77 -19.87
CA ASP A 32 2.58 -1.85 -18.92
C ASP A 32 1.81 -2.58 -17.80
N LYS A 33 1.96 -3.90 -17.72
CA LYS A 33 1.24 -4.72 -16.75
C LYS A 33 1.65 -4.37 -15.32
N ILE A 34 0.66 -4.12 -14.47
CA ILE A 34 0.81 -3.95 -13.03
C ILE A 34 -0.02 -5.02 -12.34
N CYS A 35 0.59 -5.77 -11.42
CA CYS A 35 -0.10 -6.76 -10.59
C CYS A 35 -0.08 -6.29 -9.15
N THR A 36 -1.26 -6.10 -8.57
CA THR A 36 -1.41 -5.54 -7.23
C THR A 36 -2.28 -6.44 -6.38
N ILE A 37 -1.79 -6.82 -5.20
CA ILE A 37 -2.65 -7.39 -4.16
C ILE A 37 -2.95 -6.34 -3.11
N ILE A 38 -4.19 -6.26 -2.65
CA ILE A 38 -4.66 -5.31 -1.64
C ILE A 38 -5.34 -6.05 -0.50
N ALA A 39 -5.08 -5.63 0.74
CA ALA A 39 -5.81 -6.05 1.93
C ALA A 39 -6.21 -4.83 2.77
N GLU A 40 -7.45 -4.84 3.24
CA GLU A 40 -7.96 -3.86 4.21
C GLU A 40 -7.65 -4.34 5.64
N PRO A 41 -7.46 -3.42 6.61
CA PRO A 41 -7.17 -3.82 7.98
C PRO A 41 -8.41 -4.46 8.62
N ALA A 42 -8.22 -5.54 9.38
CA ALA A 42 -9.28 -6.13 10.19
C ALA A 42 -9.78 -5.17 11.28
N ALA A 43 -8.93 -4.24 11.72
CA ALA A 43 -9.29 -3.17 12.64
C ALA A 43 -8.39 -1.94 12.46
N SER A 44 -8.97 -0.76 12.63
CA SER A 44 -8.28 0.53 12.69
C SER A 44 -8.58 1.28 13.99
N THR A 45 -7.63 2.09 14.46
CA THR A 45 -7.74 2.97 15.63
C THR A 45 -7.14 4.35 15.32
N PRO A 46 -7.64 5.45 15.92
CA PRO A 46 -8.79 5.53 16.83
C PRO A 46 -10.12 5.26 16.09
N LYS A 47 -11.12 4.73 16.79
CA LYS A 47 -12.45 4.49 16.18
C LYS A 47 -13.27 5.77 15.98
N SER A 48 -12.90 6.86 16.65
CA SER A 48 -13.62 8.14 16.66
C SER A 48 -13.29 9.05 15.47
N VAL A 49 -12.45 8.60 14.53
CA VAL A 49 -12.05 9.42 13.38
C VAL A 49 -12.66 8.91 12.07
N ARG A 50 -13.05 9.84 11.20
CA ARG A 50 -13.38 9.53 9.81
C ARG A 50 -12.08 9.45 9.01
N ARG A 51 -11.93 8.39 8.22
CA ARG A 51 -10.79 8.14 7.33
C ARG A 51 -11.34 7.86 5.93
N GLY A 52 -10.54 8.16 4.91
CA GLY A 52 -10.71 7.58 3.59
C GLY A 52 -10.38 6.08 3.60
N ASP A 53 -10.11 5.54 2.42
CA ASP A 53 -9.74 4.13 2.28
C ASP A 53 -8.47 3.81 3.06
N VAL A 54 -8.45 2.64 3.70
CA VAL A 54 -7.29 2.15 4.45
C VAL A 54 -6.93 0.77 3.93
N PHE A 55 -5.73 0.63 3.38
CA PHE A 55 -5.27 -0.65 2.86
C PHE A 55 -3.76 -0.74 2.78
N ILE A 56 -3.26 -1.97 2.81
CA ILE A 56 -1.90 -2.30 2.36
C ILE A 56 -1.97 -2.86 0.95
N SER A 57 -0.99 -2.51 0.14
CA SER A 57 -0.80 -3.05 -1.21
C SER A 57 0.60 -3.63 -1.38
N VAL A 58 0.69 -4.65 -2.23
CA VAL A 58 1.97 -5.16 -2.76
C VAL A 58 1.89 -5.15 -4.28
N ASN A 59 2.81 -4.42 -4.91
CA ASN A 59 2.79 -4.13 -6.33
C ASN A 59 3.97 -4.76 -7.05
N HIS A 60 3.71 -5.42 -8.17
CA HIS A 60 4.70 -5.87 -9.14
C HIS A 60 4.52 -5.09 -10.44
N ARG A 61 5.61 -4.47 -10.93
CA ARG A 61 5.67 -3.71 -12.19
C ARG A 61 6.82 -4.27 -13.05
N PRO A 62 6.60 -5.38 -13.78
CA PRO A 62 7.68 -6.11 -14.44
C PRO A 62 8.53 -5.28 -15.42
N ALA A 63 7.94 -4.36 -16.20
CA ALA A 63 8.72 -3.50 -17.10
C ALA A 63 9.64 -2.51 -16.37
N GLN A 64 9.33 -2.17 -15.13
CA GLN A 64 10.16 -1.32 -14.28
C GLN A 64 11.13 -2.14 -13.41
N GLN A 65 11.09 -3.48 -13.53
CA GLN A 65 11.83 -4.41 -12.67
C GLN A 65 11.55 -4.24 -11.17
N THR A 66 10.40 -3.64 -10.83
CA THR A 66 9.97 -3.42 -9.45
C THR A 66 9.11 -4.59 -8.99
N PHE A 67 9.59 -5.29 -7.96
CA PHE A 67 8.87 -6.38 -7.32
C PHE A 67 8.78 -6.12 -5.83
N TYR A 68 7.74 -6.65 -5.20
CA TYR A 68 7.48 -6.49 -3.77
C TYR A 68 7.38 -5.03 -3.29
N GLU A 69 6.94 -4.09 -4.13
CA GLU A 69 6.72 -2.71 -3.71
C GLU A 69 5.55 -2.68 -2.73
N VAL A 70 5.85 -2.51 -1.44
CA VAL A 70 4.86 -2.41 -0.37
C VAL A 70 4.50 -0.95 -0.14
N ALA A 71 3.20 -0.66 -0.20
CA ALA A 71 2.65 0.66 0.12
C ALA A 71 1.45 0.53 1.05
N VAL A 72 1.25 1.52 1.92
CA VAL A 72 0.11 1.61 2.84
C VAL A 72 -0.60 2.93 2.64
N GLN A 73 -1.90 2.88 2.34
CA GLN A 73 -2.82 4.02 2.33
C GLN A 73 -3.51 4.06 3.70
N VAL A 74 -3.48 5.21 4.39
CA VAL A 74 -4.09 5.36 5.73
C VAL A 74 -5.36 6.19 5.74
N GLY A 75 -5.71 6.83 4.63
CA GLY A 75 -6.96 7.59 4.47
C GLY A 75 -6.97 8.94 5.21
N TYR A 76 -5.80 9.51 5.47
CA TYR A 76 -5.59 10.87 5.95
C TYR A 76 -4.12 11.29 5.73
N PRO A 77 -3.84 12.59 5.62
CA PRO A 77 -2.48 13.08 5.51
C PRO A 77 -1.65 12.75 6.76
N PHE A 78 -0.43 12.24 6.57
CA PHE A 78 0.55 12.09 7.64
C PHE A 78 1.00 13.46 8.18
N SER A 79 1.49 13.53 9.42
CA SER A 79 2.23 14.73 9.87
C SER A 79 3.60 14.76 9.20
N ALA A 80 4.15 15.97 8.99
CA ALA A 80 5.49 16.14 8.42
C ALA A 80 6.61 15.46 9.22
N ILE A 81 6.40 15.25 10.53
CA ILE A 81 7.34 14.57 11.43
C ILE A 81 6.98 13.10 11.69
N SER A 82 5.99 12.54 10.98
CA SER A 82 5.59 11.15 11.20
C SER A 82 6.74 10.22 10.79
N GLU A 83 6.99 9.19 11.59
CA GLU A 83 7.89 8.07 11.25
C GLU A 83 7.08 6.77 11.19
N PRO A 84 6.35 6.51 10.09
CA PRO A 84 5.49 5.34 10.02
C PRO A 84 6.29 4.03 10.04
N PHE A 85 5.69 2.98 10.60
CA PHE A 85 6.30 1.65 10.62
C PHE A 85 5.26 0.53 10.65
N ALA A 86 5.66 -0.63 10.16
CA ALA A 86 4.91 -1.87 10.30
C ALA A 86 5.62 -2.82 11.27
N THR A 87 4.85 -3.51 12.11
CA THR A 87 5.33 -4.66 12.90
C THR A 87 4.65 -5.92 12.41
N ILE A 88 5.44 -6.96 12.12
CA ILE A 88 4.96 -8.30 11.80
C ILE A 88 5.60 -9.26 12.79
N ASP A 89 4.80 -9.71 13.76
CA ASP A 89 5.27 -10.38 14.97
C ASP A 89 6.40 -9.56 15.64
N SER A 90 7.65 -10.04 15.65
CA SER A 90 8.81 -9.34 16.23
C SER A 90 9.60 -8.48 15.22
N ASN A 91 9.25 -8.51 13.92
CA ASN A 91 9.96 -7.78 12.88
C ASN A 91 9.40 -6.36 12.76
N VAL A 92 10.28 -5.36 12.62
CA VAL A 92 9.90 -3.96 12.44
C VAL A 92 10.43 -3.47 11.10
N PHE A 93 9.56 -2.84 10.32
CA PHE A 93 9.88 -2.26 9.01
C PHE A 93 9.52 -0.77 9.01
N LYS A 94 10.50 0.07 8.69
CA LYS A 94 10.31 1.53 8.62
C LYS A 94 9.73 1.94 7.28
N PHE A 95 8.92 2.98 7.30
CA PHE A 95 8.30 3.57 6.12
C PHE A 95 8.58 5.07 6.08
N PHE A 96 8.56 5.67 4.89
CA PHE A 96 8.43 7.11 4.71
C PHE A 96 7.04 7.43 4.15
N SER A 97 6.50 8.59 4.49
CA SER A 97 5.20 9.07 3.99
C SER A 97 5.34 9.88 2.69
N GLY A 98 4.25 10.01 1.94
CA GLY A 98 4.21 10.91 0.77
C GLY A 98 4.45 12.37 1.12
N VAL A 99 4.11 12.78 2.34
CA VAL A 99 4.46 14.11 2.88
C VAL A 99 5.98 14.29 2.92
N GLN A 100 6.73 13.27 3.38
CA GLN A 100 8.20 13.29 3.40
C GLN A 100 8.80 13.18 1.99
N ALA A 101 8.09 12.51 1.07
CA ALA A 101 8.51 12.35 -0.31
C ALA A 101 8.20 13.57 -1.19
N HIS A 102 7.35 14.49 -0.72
CA HIS A 102 6.85 15.64 -1.48
C HIS A 102 6.23 15.24 -2.84
N ASN A 103 5.36 14.22 -2.84
CA ASN A 103 4.84 13.58 -4.06
C ASN A 103 3.30 13.61 -4.19
N ASP A 104 2.63 14.53 -3.49
CA ASP A 104 1.17 14.71 -3.46
C ASP A 104 0.36 13.47 -3.01
N ALA A 105 1.04 12.46 -2.45
CA ALA A 105 0.44 11.24 -1.94
C ALA A 105 0.53 11.20 -0.40
N ASP A 106 0.10 12.30 0.21
CA ASP A 106 0.24 12.59 1.65
C ASP A 106 -0.40 11.55 2.58
N GLU A 107 -1.30 10.72 2.06
CA GLU A 107 -2.00 9.66 2.79
C GLU A 107 -1.37 8.26 2.60
N SER A 108 -0.31 8.18 1.80
CA SER A 108 0.40 6.95 1.47
C SER A 108 1.78 6.90 2.13
N ALA A 109 2.26 5.69 2.36
CA ALA A 109 3.60 5.43 2.86
C ALA A 109 4.22 4.22 2.16
N TRP A 110 5.54 4.24 1.97
CA TRP A 110 6.32 3.16 1.34
C TRP A 110 7.48 2.76 2.22
N LEU A 111 8.00 1.54 2.01
CA LEU A 111 9.18 1.06 2.73
C LEU A 111 10.34 2.03 2.58
N TYR A 112 10.97 2.37 3.70
CA TYR A 112 12.13 3.26 3.73
C TYR A 112 13.37 2.63 3.07
N HIS A 113 13.54 1.32 3.28
CA HIS A 113 14.63 0.53 2.73
C HIS A 113 14.04 -0.50 1.76
N LEU A 114 14.24 -0.30 0.46
CA LEU A 114 13.69 -1.19 -0.57
C LEU A 114 14.29 -2.61 -0.47
N GLU A 115 15.52 -2.73 0.02
CA GLU A 115 16.19 -4.00 0.29
C GLU A 115 15.50 -4.86 1.37
N ASP A 116 14.63 -4.25 2.19
CA ASP A 116 13.85 -4.98 3.20
C ASP A 116 12.56 -5.56 2.63
N ALA A 117 12.15 -5.20 1.41
CA ALA A 117 10.90 -5.68 0.82
C ALA A 117 10.81 -7.22 0.78
N PRO A 118 11.83 -7.98 0.31
CA PRO A 118 11.77 -9.44 0.35
C PRO A 118 11.65 -10.00 1.77
N LYS A 119 12.29 -9.36 2.76
CA LYS A 119 12.21 -9.77 4.17
C LYS A 119 10.80 -9.50 4.73
N MET A 120 10.22 -8.35 4.42
CA MET A 120 8.85 -8.01 4.82
C MET A 120 7.84 -8.98 4.20
N ILE A 121 7.96 -9.31 2.91
CA ILE A 121 7.09 -10.29 2.25
C ILE A 121 7.21 -11.66 2.89
N LYS A 122 8.44 -12.10 3.20
CA LYS A 122 8.66 -13.36 3.93
C LYS A 122 7.99 -13.33 5.31
N ALA A 123 8.11 -12.23 6.04
CA ALA A 123 7.45 -12.06 7.33
C ALA A 123 5.92 -12.07 7.19
N MET A 124 5.34 -11.34 6.22
CA MET A 124 3.89 -11.35 5.96
C MET A 124 3.34 -12.74 5.60
N ARG A 125 4.13 -13.56 4.89
CA ARG A 125 3.73 -14.93 4.53
C ARG A 125 3.76 -15.89 5.72
N ALA A 126 4.69 -15.69 6.66
CA ALA A 126 4.91 -16.60 7.79
C ALA A 126 4.18 -16.16 9.07
N GLY A 127 3.97 -14.85 9.22
CA GLY A 127 3.42 -14.24 10.41
C GLY A 127 1.90 -14.26 10.48
N SER A 128 1.38 -13.87 11.64
CA SER A 128 -0.05 -13.95 11.95
C SER A 128 -0.76 -12.59 11.93
N ALA A 129 -0.03 -11.51 12.21
CA ALA A 129 -0.57 -10.16 12.29
C ALA A 129 0.45 -9.13 11.79
N LEU A 130 -0.04 -8.18 10.99
CA LEU A 130 0.67 -6.96 10.63
C LEU A 130 -0.04 -5.78 11.30
N ILE A 131 0.70 -4.97 12.05
CA ILE A 131 0.22 -3.71 12.62
C ILE A 131 0.99 -2.58 11.97
N PHE A 132 0.28 -1.63 11.35
CA PHE A 132 0.87 -0.40 10.83
C PHE A 132 0.56 0.76 11.75
N LYS A 133 1.56 1.60 12.02
CA LYS A 133 1.45 2.80 12.85
C LYS A 133 2.04 3.99 12.12
N GLY A 134 1.42 5.14 12.31
CA GLY A 134 1.92 6.44 11.85
C GLY A 134 1.05 7.56 12.41
N THR A 135 1.60 8.77 12.43
CA THR A 135 0.96 9.94 13.04
C THR A 135 0.30 10.77 11.95
N SER A 136 -0.98 11.05 12.10
CA SER A 136 -1.73 11.95 11.22
C SER A 136 -1.27 13.41 11.35
N ALA A 137 -1.56 14.25 10.36
CA ALA A 137 -1.31 15.70 10.42
C ALA A 137 -1.99 16.39 11.63
N ARG A 138 -3.00 15.76 12.24
CA ARG A 138 -3.69 16.23 13.45
C ARG A 138 -3.11 15.67 14.76
N GLY A 139 -2.03 14.89 14.71
CA GLY A 139 -1.37 14.34 15.89
C GLY A 139 -2.05 13.10 16.50
N THR A 140 -3.02 12.51 15.80
CA THR A 140 -3.64 11.21 16.16
C THR A 140 -2.98 10.03 15.49
#